data_AF-F4R594-F1
#
_entry.id   AF-F4R594-F1
#
_cell.length_a   1.000
_cell.length_b   1.000
_cell.length_c   1.000
_cell.angle_alpha   90.00
_cell.angle_beta   90.00
_cell.angle_gamma   90.00
#
_symmetry.space_group_name_H-M   'P 1'
#
loop_
_entity.id
_entity.type
_entity.pdbx_description
1 polymer ?
#
loop_
_entity_poly.entity_id
_entity_poly.type
_entity_poly.pdbx_seq_one_letter_code
_entity_poly.pdbx_strand_id
1 'polypeptide(L)'
;MSFIKFCTTLLTLLVIEAFMVTKVHPAASPHMSPLNPALAPRALPPCPQIWPDKPYPTARERLHDLTLDVKAIKGPGWRPSVCDKPLWNCVFVQRGVEPRRGGFNESARFPIENGNHVEVYEYWQSTMQWSAPGGGGAVNSYMAHGVDYVCVTGTMAVKFLGNASMLFGDPKNPNLHVCECHYPLDDDKFIFNRKV
;
A
#
# COMPACT_ATOMS: atom_id res chain seq x y z
N MET A 1 46.92 -7.17 34.98
CA MET A 1 45.53 -6.65 34.99
C MET A 1 45.11 -5.91 33.70
N SER A 2 46.03 -5.51 32.80
CA SER A 2 45.69 -4.78 31.56
C SER A 2 45.11 -5.69 30.46
N PHE A 3 45.65 -6.90 30.28
CA PHE A 3 45.27 -7.80 29.20
C PHE A 3 43.83 -8.35 29.32
N ILE A 4 43.37 -8.65 30.55
CA ILE A 4 42.00 -9.15 30.80
C ILE A 4 40.96 -8.06 30.46
N LYS A 5 41.27 -6.79 30.73
CA LYS A 5 40.40 -5.65 30.39
C LYS A 5 40.33 -5.43 28.88
N PHE A 6 41.42 -5.66 28.17
CA PHE A 6 41.45 -5.57 26.71
C PHE A 6 40.56 -6.65 26.06
N CYS A 7 40.70 -7.91 26.48
CA CYS A 7 39.91 -9.01 25.94
C CYS A 7 38.42 -8.88 26.26
N THR A 8 38.05 -8.41 27.46
CA THR A 8 36.64 -8.17 27.80
C THR A 8 36.03 -7.07 26.93
N THR A 9 36.76 -5.97 26.72
CA THR A 9 36.29 -4.85 25.88
C THR A 9 36.05 -5.28 24.43
N LEU A 10 36.99 -6.05 23.85
CA LEU A 10 36.88 -6.57 22.49
C LEU A 10 35.69 -7.53 22.33
N LEU A 11 35.46 -8.40 23.32
CA LEU A 11 34.34 -9.33 23.30
C LEU A 11 33.00 -8.59 23.38
N THR A 12 32.88 -7.56 24.23
CA THR A 12 31.66 -6.73 24.27
C THR A 12 31.39 -6.01 22.97
N LEU A 13 32.41 -5.49 22.29
CA LEU A 13 32.23 -4.82 21.00
C LEU A 13 31.74 -5.79 19.92
N LEU A 14 32.32 -7.00 19.86
CA LEU A 14 31.89 -8.04 18.92
C LEU A 14 30.45 -8.51 19.19
N VAL A 15 30.05 -8.62 20.47
CA VAL A 15 28.67 -8.97 20.83
C VAL A 15 27.71 -7.85 20.45
N ILE A 16 28.07 -6.58 20.65
CA ILE A 16 27.25 -5.43 20.21
C ILE A 16 27.09 -5.42 18.69
N GLU A 17 28.18 -5.64 17.92
CA GLU A 17 28.09 -5.76 16.46
C GLU A 17 27.20 -6.93 16.03
N ALA A 18 27.35 -8.11 16.63
CA ALA A 18 26.49 -9.26 16.32
C ALA A 18 25.01 -8.98 16.64
N PHE A 19 24.72 -8.29 17.74
CA PHE A 19 23.36 -7.85 18.09
C PHE A 19 22.83 -6.76 17.14
N MET A 20 23.69 -5.85 16.67
CA MET A 20 23.32 -4.84 15.68
C MET A 20 23.03 -5.49 14.32
N VAL A 21 23.88 -6.42 13.85
CA VAL A 21 23.68 -7.15 12.59
C VAL A 21 22.40 -7.99 12.64
N THR A 22 22.11 -8.68 13.75
CA THR A 22 20.88 -9.47 13.90
C THR A 22 19.62 -8.64 14.07
N LYS A 23 19.70 -7.41 14.61
CA LYS A 23 18.55 -6.49 14.69
C LYS A 23 18.35 -5.62 13.46
N VAL A 24 19.40 -5.36 12.68
CA VAL A 24 19.33 -4.55 11.45
C VAL A 24 19.02 -5.43 10.23
N HIS A 25 19.25 -6.74 10.29
CA HIS A 25 18.74 -7.69 9.31
C HIS A 25 17.87 -8.75 10.00
N PRO A 26 16.60 -8.45 10.32
CA PRO A 26 15.63 -9.52 10.30
C PRO A 26 15.74 -10.16 8.91
N ALA A 27 16.03 -11.46 8.91
CA ALA A 27 16.06 -12.31 7.73
C ALA A 27 15.04 -11.80 6.71
N ALA A 28 15.54 -11.22 5.63
CA ALA A 28 14.76 -10.90 4.46
C ALA A 28 14.29 -12.24 3.90
N SER A 29 13.17 -12.73 4.44
CA SER A 29 12.41 -13.81 3.87
C SER A 29 12.13 -13.44 2.41
N PRO A 30 12.39 -14.36 1.46
CA PRO A 30 12.36 -14.09 0.03
C PRO A 30 10.91 -14.07 -0.43
N HIS A 31 10.20 -12.99 -0.10
CA HIS A 31 8.94 -12.66 -0.73
C HIS A 31 8.90 -11.19 -1.10
N MET A 32 10.03 -10.52 -1.34
CA MET A 32 9.97 -9.35 -2.22
C MET A 32 9.60 -9.90 -3.60
N SER A 33 8.29 -9.99 -3.86
CA SER A 33 7.80 -10.02 -5.24
C SER A 33 8.55 -8.89 -5.93
N PRO A 34 9.34 -9.17 -6.98
CA PRO A 34 10.15 -8.15 -7.60
C PRO A 34 9.18 -7.07 -8.04
N LEU A 35 9.17 -5.95 -7.32
CA LEU A 35 8.47 -4.77 -7.80
C LEU A 35 9.06 -4.54 -9.17
N ASN A 36 8.20 -4.44 -10.20
CA ASN A 36 8.62 -3.89 -11.48
C ASN A 36 9.48 -2.65 -11.16
N PRO A 37 10.65 -2.43 -11.80
CA PRO A 37 11.47 -1.26 -11.53
C PRO A 37 10.65 0.01 -11.44
N ALA A 38 9.60 0.17 -12.27
CA ALA A 38 8.64 1.28 -12.28
C ALA A 38 7.74 1.43 -11.04
N LEU A 39 7.71 0.44 -10.15
CA LEU A 39 6.97 0.39 -8.89
C LEU A 39 7.88 0.38 -7.67
N ALA A 40 9.20 0.44 -7.84
CA ALA A 40 10.09 0.73 -6.72
C ALA A 40 9.71 2.10 -6.10
N PRO A 41 9.91 2.35 -4.79
CA PRO A 41 9.45 3.55 -4.08
C PRO A 41 9.86 4.93 -4.65
N ARG A 42 10.64 4.97 -5.74
CA ARG A 42 11.14 6.18 -6.41
C ARG A 42 11.09 6.13 -7.94
N ALA A 43 10.66 5.03 -8.53
CA ALA A 43 10.56 4.97 -9.97
C ALA A 43 9.22 5.54 -10.43
N LEU A 44 9.23 6.22 -11.57
CA LEU A 44 8.01 6.68 -12.21
C LEU A 44 7.32 5.52 -12.92
N PRO A 45 5.98 5.51 -12.96
CA PRO A 45 5.23 4.54 -13.73
C PRO A 45 5.46 4.75 -15.23
N PRO A 46 5.29 3.73 -16.07
CA PRO A 46 5.41 3.86 -17.52
C PRO A 46 4.20 4.56 -18.17
N CYS A 47 3.42 5.31 -17.38
CA CYS A 47 2.16 5.91 -17.78
C CYS A 47 2.31 7.41 -18.04
N PRO A 48 1.53 8.01 -18.97
CA PRO A 48 1.42 9.45 -19.09
C PRO A 48 1.02 10.12 -17.77
N GLN A 49 1.67 11.23 -17.41
CA GLN A 49 1.29 11.99 -16.22
C GLN A 49 0.19 12.98 -16.58
N ILE A 50 -0.97 12.88 -15.93
CA ILE A 50 -2.12 13.77 -16.14
C ILE A 50 -2.40 14.52 -14.85
N TRP A 51 -1.79 15.69 -14.71
CA TRP A 51 -1.89 16.48 -13.49
C TRP A 51 -3.34 16.95 -13.25
N PRO A 52 -3.85 16.84 -12.02
CA PRO A 52 -5.16 17.39 -11.69
C PRO A 52 -5.12 18.92 -11.76
N ASP A 53 -6.12 19.52 -12.42
CA ASP A 53 -6.26 20.97 -12.57
C ASP A 53 -6.78 21.68 -11.30
N LYS A 54 -7.12 20.90 -10.26
CA LYS A 54 -7.69 21.41 -9.01
C LYS A 54 -6.58 21.76 -8.00
N PRO A 55 -6.76 22.82 -7.19
CA PRO A 55 -5.83 23.12 -6.12
C PRO A 55 -5.81 22.00 -5.07
N TYR A 56 -4.64 21.75 -4.49
CA TYR A 56 -4.47 20.77 -3.42
C TYR A 56 -5.17 21.25 -2.14
N PRO A 57 -5.95 20.39 -1.45
CA PRO A 57 -6.53 20.75 -0.17
C PRO A 57 -5.42 20.99 0.85
N THR A 58 -5.60 22.02 1.67
CA THR A 58 -4.72 22.36 2.79
C THR A 58 -4.75 21.26 3.85
N ALA A 59 -3.70 21.18 4.68
CA ALA A 59 -3.67 20.24 5.80
C ALA A 59 -4.85 20.41 6.76
N ARG A 60 -5.37 21.64 6.92
CA ARG A 60 -6.54 21.92 7.75
C ARG A 60 -7.82 21.35 7.15
N GLU A 61 -8.03 21.52 5.84
CA GLU A 61 -9.18 20.94 5.14
C GLU A 61 -9.14 19.42 5.19
N ARG A 62 -7.96 18.82 4.96
CA ARG A 62 -7.79 17.36 5.07
C ARG A 62 -8.14 16.83 6.46
N LEU A 63 -7.63 17.47 7.51
CA LEU A 63 -7.94 17.08 8.88
C LEU A 63 -9.43 17.25 9.20
N HIS A 64 -10.03 18.34 8.72
CA HIS A 64 -11.46 18.58 8.89
C HIS A 64 -12.29 17.45 8.26
N ASP A 65 -11.98 17.08 7.02
CA ASP A 65 -12.70 16.06 6.27
C ASP A 65 -12.59 14.69 6.93
N LEU A 66 -11.39 14.28 7.31
CA LEU A 66 -11.19 13.02 8.05
C LEU A 66 -11.94 13.02 9.40
N THR A 67 -11.99 14.17 10.08
CA THR A 67 -12.70 14.28 11.37
C THR A 67 -14.21 14.07 11.21
N LEU A 68 -14.79 14.50 10.09
CA LEU A 68 -16.21 14.26 9.80
C LEU A 68 -16.47 12.75 9.66
N ASP A 69 -15.65 12.03 8.90
CA ASP A 69 -15.81 10.59 8.70
C ASP A 69 -15.54 9.76 9.96
N VAL A 70 -14.61 10.21 10.81
CA VAL A 70 -14.37 9.60 12.13
C VAL A 70 -15.62 9.68 13.01
N LYS A 71 -16.34 10.81 12.99
CA LYS A 71 -17.53 11.07 13.81
C LYS A 71 -18.83 10.55 13.20
N ALA A 72 -18.82 10.16 11.93
CA ALA A 72 -20.01 9.70 11.22
C ALA A 72 -20.60 8.43 11.85
N ILE A 73 -21.93 8.33 11.86
CA ILE A 73 -22.64 7.10 12.21
C ILE A 73 -22.51 6.13 11.04
N LYS A 74 -21.88 4.98 11.30
CA LYS A 74 -21.57 3.96 10.28
C LYS A 74 -22.72 2.95 10.23
N GLY A 75 -23.48 2.96 9.14
CA GLY A 75 -24.56 2.01 8.86
C GLY A 75 -24.24 1.09 7.67
N PRO A 76 -25.17 0.20 7.31
CA PRO A 76 -24.98 -0.64 6.14
C PRO A 76 -24.75 0.18 4.86
N GLY A 77 -23.78 -0.23 4.05
CA GLY A 77 -23.38 0.48 2.83
C GLY A 77 -22.67 1.83 3.06
N TRP A 78 -22.33 2.17 4.32
CA TRP A 78 -21.57 3.39 4.60
C TRP A 78 -20.17 3.32 3.98
N ARG A 79 -19.73 4.46 3.44
CA ARG A 79 -18.34 4.70 3.03
C ARG A 79 -17.89 6.10 3.47
N PRO A 80 -16.58 6.33 3.63
CA PRO A 80 -16.06 7.66 3.98
C PRO A 80 -16.41 8.70 2.91
N SER A 81 -16.84 9.88 3.34
CA SER A 81 -17.14 11.00 2.44
C SER A 81 -15.90 11.57 1.75
N VAL A 82 -14.71 11.38 2.34
CA VAL A 82 -13.44 11.73 1.68
C VAL A 82 -13.21 10.98 0.37
N CYS A 83 -13.84 9.82 0.16
CA CYS A 83 -13.72 9.07 -1.09
C CYS A 83 -14.40 9.77 -2.28
N ASP A 84 -15.32 10.70 -2.02
CA ASP A 84 -15.94 11.53 -3.07
C ASP A 84 -15.20 12.85 -3.33
N LYS A 85 -14.11 13.08 -2.59
CA LYS A 85 -13.36 14.32 -2.67
C LYS A 85 -12.14 14.14 -3.56
N PRO A 86 -11.86 15.11 -4.44
CA PRO A 86 -10.68 15.04 -5.29
C PRO A 86 -9.41 15.01 -4.44
N LEU A 87 -8.38 14.36 -4.97
CA LEU A 87 -7.06 14.26 -4.33
C LEU A 87 -7.03 13.44 -3.03
N TRP A 88 -8.05 12.62 -2.82
CA TRP A 88 -8.02 11.45 -1.94
C TRP A 88 -8.05 10.18 -2.78
N ASN A 89 -7.36 9.15 -2.32
CA ASN A 89 -7.47 7.80 -2.88
C ASN A 89 -8.06 6.90 -1.81
N CYS A 90 -9.26 6.37 -2.04
CA CYS A 90 -9.82 5.34 -1.17
C CYS A 90 -9.60 3.96 -1.77
N VAL A 91 -8.97 3.11 -0.95
CA VAL A 91 -8.70 1.72 -1.29
C VAL A 91 -9.54 0.86 -0.34
N PHE A 92 -10.60 0.27 -0.88
CA PHE A 92 -11.39 -0.73 -0.19
C PHE A 92 -10.60 -2.05 -0.22
N VAL A 93 -10.44 -2.71 0.92
CA VAL A 93 -9.59 -3.90 1.07
C VAL A 93 -10.41 -5.03 1.66
N GLN A 94 -10.39 -6.19 0.99
CA GLN A 94 -11.03 -7.40 1.47
C GLN A 94 -10.38 -7.90 2.77
N ARG A 95 -11.20 -8.42 3.68
CA ARG A 95 -10.76 -9.11 4.89
C ARG A 95 -9.63 -10.12 4.61
N GLY A 96 -8.53 -9.98 5.35
CA GLY A 96 -7.37 -10.88 5.29
C GLY A 96 -6.36 -10.54 4.19
N VAL A 97 -6.62 -9.54 3.36
CA VAL A 97 -5.58 -8.91 2.53
C VAL A 97 -4.77 -7.98 3.42
N GLU A 98 -3.46 -8.21 3.47
CA GLU A 98 -2.56 -7.51 4.38
C GLU A 98 -1.74 -6.45 3.63
N PRO A 99 -1.74 -5.18 4.08
CA PRO A 99 -0.89 -4.15 3.52
C PRO A 99 0.57 -4.47 3.87
N ARG A 100 1.44 -4.47 2.87
CA ARG A 100 2.88 -4.51 3.10
C ARG A 100 3.37 -3.09 3.33
N ARG A 101 3.69 -2.80 4.59
CA ARG A 101 4.23 -1.50 4.98
C ARG A 101 5.58 -1.26 4.30
N GLY A 102 5.63 -0.24 3.46
CA GLY A 102 6.86 0.36 2.96
C GLY A 102 6.72 1.86 3.04
N GLY A 103 7.34 2.50 4.04
CA GLY A 103 7.69 3.93 4.07
C GLY A 103 6.58 5.00 4.01
N PHE A 104 5.31 4.66 3.76
CA PHE A 104 4.22 5.63 3.54
C PHE A 104 3.11 5.49 4.59
N ASN A 105 2.48 6.62 4.91
CA ASN A 105 1.48 6.72 5.97
C ASN A 105 0.07 6.79 5.37
N GLU A 106 -0.71 5.74 5.65
CA GLU A 106 -2.17 5.79 5.55
C GLU A 106 -2.70 6.96 6.40
N SER A 107 -3.60 7.77 5.83
CA SER A 107 -4.19 8.92 6.53
C SER A 107 -5.28 8.51 7.49
N ALA A 108 -6.08 7.51 7.11
CA ALA A 108 -7.08 6.90 7.96
C ALA A 108 -7.44 5.49 7.50
N ARG A 109 -7.94 4.69 8.43
CA ARG A 109 -8.56 3.40 8.17
C ARG A 109 -9.93 3.33 8.80
N PHE A 110 -10.91 2.91 8.02
CA PHE A 110 -12.28 2.75 8.49
C PHE A 110 -12.73 1.30 8.30
N PRO A 111 -13.16 0.59 9.36
CA PRO A 111 -13.79 -0.71 9.20
C PRO A 111 -15.12 -0.55 8.45
N ILE A 112 -15.42 -1.50 7.56
CA ILE A 112 -16.70 -1.62 6.87
C ILE A 112 -17.26 -3.04 7.07
N GLU A 113 -18.35 -3.37 6.39
CA GLU A 113 -19.03 -4.65 6.54
C GLU A 113 -18.14 -5.88 6.27
N ASN A 114 -18.51 -7.01 6.86
CA ASN A 114 -17.90 -8.32 6.63
C ASN A 114 -16.39 -8.41 6.96
N GLY A 115 -15.90 -7.48 7.78
CA GLY A 115 -14.50 -7.40 8.19
C GLY A 115 -13.58 -6.86 7.10
N ASN A 116 -14.13 -6.28 6.04
CA ASN A 116 -13.39 -5.45 5.09
C ASN A 116 -13.09 -4.09 5.73
N HIS A 117 -12.23 -3.30 5.10
CA HIS A 117 -11.94 -1.93 5.53
C HIS A 117 -11.67 -1.02 4.33
N VAL A 118 -11.73 0.29 4.56
CA VAL A 118 -11.27 1.31 3.61
C VAL A 118 -10.01 1.95 4.17
N GLU A 119 -8.97 1.98 3.36
CA GLU A 119 -7.72 2.70 3.61
C GLU A 119 -7.79 4.00 2.82
N VAL A 120 -7.56 5.13 3.49
CA VAL A 120 -7.59 6.46 2.90
C VAL A 120 -6.18 6.99 2.77
N TYR A 121 -5.83 7.42 1.57
CA TYR A 121 -4.52 7.98 1.25
C TYR A 121 -4.65 9.36 0.63
N GLU A 122 -3.80 10.28 1.05
CA GLU A 122 -3.65 11.55 0.33
C GLU A 122 -3.11 11.28 -1.08
N TYR A 123 -3.60 11.99 -2.09
CA TYR A 123 -2.94 12.06 -3.39
C TYR A 123 -1.45 12.38 -3.24
N TRP A 124 -0.63 11.86 -4.16
CA TRP A 124 0.84 11.84 -4.12
C TRP A 124 1.47 10.74 -3.27
N GLN A 125 0.77 9.64 -3.00
CA GLN A 125 1.46 8.45 -2.49
C GLN A 125 2.24 7.75 -3.60
N SER A 126 3.51 7.41 -3.32
CA SER A 126 4.25 6.45 -4.15
C SER A 126 3.62 5.05 -4.03
N THR A 127 4.37 4.01 -4.44
CA THR A 127 3.86 2.65 -4.46
C THR A 127 3.42 2.12 -3.09
N MET A 128 2.15 1.78 -3.00
CA MET A 128 1.54 1.00 -1.93
C MET A 128 1.43 -0.47 -2.35
N GLN A 129 1.53 -1.39 -1.38
CA GLN A 129 1.47 -2.83 -1.65
C GLN A 129 0.50 -3.54 -0.71
N TRP A 130 -0.24 -4.50 -1.26
CA TRP A 130 -1.10 -5.43 -0.55
C TRP A 130 -0.75 -6.86 -0.94
N SER A 131 -0.93 -7.79 -0.01
CA SER A 131 -0.59 -9.19 -0.22
C SER A 131 -1.77 -10.10 0.13
N ALA A 132 -1.91 -11.17 -0.66
CA ALA A 132 -2.90 -12.21 -0.40
C ALA A 132 -2.60 -12.88 0.95
N PRO A 133 -3.63 -13.29 1.71
CA PRO A 133 -3.42 -14.16 2.87
C PRO A 133 -2.69 -15.43 2.42
N GLY A 134 -1.61 -15.78 3.12
CA GLY A 134 -0.79 -16.95 2.78
C GLY A 134 0.17 -16.76 1.59
N GLY A 135 0.33 -15.54 1.06
CA GLY A 135 1.38 -15.22 0.09
C GLY A 135 1.08 -15.60 -1.38
N GLY A 136 -0.16 -15.93 -1.72
CA GLY A 136 -0.57 -16.38 -3.07
C GLY A 136 -0.60 -15.30 -4.17
N GLY A 137 -0.21 -14.07 -3.87
CA GLY A 137 -0.23 -12.95 -4.82
C GLY A 137 -0.07 -11.60 -4.14
N ALA A 138 0.06 -10.55 -4.95
CA ALA A 138 0.17 -9.17 -4.48
C ALA A 138 -0.55 -8.17 -5.40
N VAL A 139 -0.88 -7.02 -4.84
CA VAL A 139 -1.24 -5.81 -5.58
C VAL A 139 -0.23 -4.73 -5.24
N ASN A 140 0.25 -4.02 -6.23
CA ASN A 140 1.03 -2.81 -6.07
C ASN A 140 0.28 -1.68 -6.79
N SER A 141 0.12 -0.52 -6.15
CA SER A 141 -0.55 0.63 -6.74
C SER A 141 0.29 1.88 -6.49
N TYR A 142 0.61 2.58 -7.57
CA TYR A 142 1.30 3.86 -7.55
C TYR A 142 0.28 4.95 -7.78
N MET A 143 0.04 5.80 -6.77
CA MET A 143 -1.06 6.78 -6.73
C MET A 143 -0.53 8.23 -6.71
N ALA A 144 0.33 8.55 -7.68
CA ALA A 144 1.01 9.84 -7.76
C ALA A 144 1.13 10.32 -9.21
N HIS A 145 1.48 11.60 -9.38
CA HIS A 145 1.66 12.23 -10.69
C HIS A 145 0.46 12.08 -11.64
N GLY A 146 -0.75 12.06 -11.10
CA GLY A 146 -1.96 12.06 -11.91
C GLY A 146 -2.35 10.72 -12.52
N VAL A 147 -1.77 9.62 -12.05
CA VAL A 147 -2.06 8.27 -12.53
C VAL A 147 -2.12 7.27 -11.37
N ASP A 148 -3.08 6.34 -11.42
CA ASP A 148 -3.05 5.12 -10.63
C ASP A 148 -2.46 3.98 -11.47
N TYR A 149 -1.18 3.69 -11.30
CA TYR A 149 -0.55 2.55 -11.97
C TYR A 149 -0.60 1.32 -11.07
N VAL A 150 -1.43 0.35 -11.45
CA VAL A 150 -1.70 -0.84 -10.65
C VAL A 150 -1.09 -2.05 -11.33
N CYS A 151 -0.38 -2.88 -10.56
CA CYS A 151 0.05 -4.21 -10.97
C CYS A 151 -0.46 -5.26 -10.00
N VAL A 152 -0.95 -6.37 -10.53
CA VAL A 152 -1.45 -7.51 -9.76
C VAL A 152 -0.70 -8.79 -10.13
N THR A 153 -0.58 -9.69 -9.16
CA THR A 153 0.02 -11.03 -9.35
C THR A 153 -0.79 -12.10 -8.63
N GLY A 154 -0.65 -13.34 -9.09
CA GLY A 154 -1.20 -14.51 -8.41
C GLY A 154 -2.72 -14.47 -8.22
N THR A 155 -3.18 -14.74 -7.00
CA THR A 155 -4.61 -14.80 -6.66
C THR A 155 -5.27 -13.43 -6.47
N MET A 156 -4.50 -12.34 -6.47
CA MET A 156 -5.01 -11.00 -6.23
C MET A 156 -5.73 -10.42 -7.45
N ALA A 157 -6.63 -9.48 -7.18
CA ALA A 157 -7.33 -8.69 -8.17
C ALA A 157 -7.67 -7.30 -7.64
N VAL A 158 -7.89 -6.37 -8.57
CA VAL A 158 -8.40 -5.03 -8.30
C VAL A 158 -9.66 -4.81 -9.13
N LYS A 159 -10.69 -4.23 -8.51
CA LYS A 159 -11.86 -3.68 -9.20
C LYS A 159 -11.85 -2.16 -9.05
N PHE A 160 -11.83 -1.44 -10.15
CA PHE A 160 -11.99 0.00 -10.18
C PHE A 160 -13.49 0.32 -10.09
N LEU A 161 -13.90 1.16 -9.13
CA LEU A 161 -15.31 1.33 -8.81
C LEU A 161 -16.02 2.30 -9.76
N GLY A 162 -15.33 3.31 -10.29
CA GLY A 162 -15.91 4.29 -11.19
C GLY A 162 -16.32 3.73 -12.55
N ASN A 163 -15.50 2.87 -13.14
CA ASN A 163 -15.79 2.24 -14.45
C ASN A 163 -16.12 0.74 -14.38
N ALA A 164 -16.11 0.15 -13.18
CA ALA A 164 -16.32 -1.27 -12.92
C ALA A 164 -15.33 -2.22 -13.64
N SER A 165 -14.20 -1.72 -14.15
CA SER A 165 -13.18 -2.56 -14.76
C SER A 165 -12.45 -3.39 -13.69
N MET A 166 -11.85 -4.49 -14.11
CA MET A 166 -11.16 -5.42 -13.21
C MET A 166 -9.82 -5.83 -13.79
N LEU A 167 -8.80 -5.76 -12.93
CA LEU A 167 -7.44 -6.20 -13.22
C LEU A 167 -7.15 -7.47 -12.42
N PHE A 168 -6.74 -8.52 -13.11
CA PHE A 168 -6.61 -9.86 -12.55
C PHE A 168 -5.19 -10.39 -12.63
N GLY A 169 -4.67 -10.91 -11.51
CA GLY A 169 -3.44 -11.71 -11.54
C GLY A 169 -3.66 -13.06 -12.22
N ASP A 170 -2.60 -13.85 -12.35
CA ASP A 170 -2.70 -15.24 -12.77
C ASP A 170 -2.25 -16.18 -11.63
N PRO A 171 -3.16 -16.97 -11.02
CA PRO A 171 -2.80 -17.91 -9.96
C PRO A 171 -1.90 -19.06 -10.46
N LYS A 172 -1.96 -19.39 -11.75
CA LYS A 172 -1.12 -20.43 -12.37
C LYS A 172 0.28 -19.91 -12.67
N ASN A 173 0.41 -18.59 -12.83
CA ASN A 173 1.67 -17.90 -13.07
C ASN A 173 1.88 -16.80 -12.01
N PRO A 174 2.15 -17.14 -10.74
CA PRO A 174 2.16 -16.19 -9.63
C PRO A 174 3.23 -15.09 -9.72
N ASN A 175 4.22 -15.27 -10.62
CA ASN A 175 5.26 -14.27 -10.90
C ASN A 175 4.91 -13.37 -12.11
N LEU A 176 3.81 -13.63 -12.81
CA LEU A 176 3.35 -12.79 -13.90
C LEU A 176 2.71 -11.53 -13.33
N HIS A 177 3.26 -10.38 -13.69
CA HIS A 177 2.70 -9.07 -13.37
C HIS A 177 1.77 -8.62 -14.49
N VAL A 178 0.49 -8.45 -14.15
CA VAL A 178 -0.50 -7.82 -15.04
C VAL A 178 -0.68 -6.40 -14.55
N CYS A 179 -0.41 -5.42 -15.40
CA CYS A 179 -0.36 -4.01 -15.02
C CYS A 179 -1.21 -3.13 -15.93
N GLU A 180 -1.81 -2.08 -15.36
CA GLU A 180 -2.65 -1.13 -16.07
C GLU A 180 -2.48 0.29 -15.51
N CYS A 181 -2.54 1.28 -16.40
CA CYS A 181 -2.61 2.69 -16.03
C CYS A 181 -4.09 3.08 -15.95
N HIS A 182 -4.54 3.52 -14.77
CA HIS A 182 -5.92 3.93 -14.56
C HIS A 182 -6.06 5.44 -14.37
N TYR A 183 -7.15 5.99 -14.93
CA TYR A 183 -7.51 7.39 -14.85
C TYR A 183 -9.04 7.52 -14.64
N PRO A 184 -9.50 8.53 -13.89
CA PRO A 184 -8.69 9.47 -13.11
C PRO A 184 -8.08 8.81 -11.87
N LEU A 185 -7.04 9.43 -11.30
CA LEU A 185 -6.34 8.89 -10.12
C LEU A 185 -7.24 8.83 -8.88
N ASP A 186 -8.20 9.74 -8.74
CA ASP A 186 -9.12 9.76 -7.60
C ASP A 186 -10.26 8.73 -7.68
N ASP A 187 -10.19 7.76 -8.60
CA ASP A 187 -11.16 6.66 -8.62
C ASP A 187 -10.92 5.65 -7.48
N ASP A 188 -12.00 5.31 -6.79
CA ASP A 188 -11.99 4.32 -5.72
C ASP A 188 -11.69 2.93 -6.30
N LYS A 189 -10.96 2.11 -5.54
CA LYS A 189 -10.70 0.72 -5.94
C LYS A 189 -10.94 -0.26 -4.82
N PHE A 190 -11.35 -1.48 -5.19
CA PHE A 190 -11.49 -2.61 -4.28
C PHE A 190 -10.43 -3.66 -4.58
N ILE A 191 -9.60 -3.97 -3.59
CA ILE A 191 -8.56 -4.99 -3.63
C ILE A 191 -9.07 -6.26 -2.95
N PHE A 192 -8.99 -7.39 -3.66
CA PHE A 192 -9.48 -8.67 -3.16
C PHE A 192 -8.61 -9.85 -3.60
N ASN A 193 -8.65 -10.91 -2.80
CA ASN A 193 -8.09 -12.20 -3.11
C ASN A 193 -9.19 -13.09 -3.70
N ARG A 194 -8.96 -13.62 -4.91
CA ARG A 194 -9.97 -14.36 -5.66
C ARG A 194 -10.28 -15.76 -5.14
N LYS A 195 -9.52 -16.29 -4.16
CA LYS A 195 -9.64 -17.67 -3.62
C LYS A 195 -10.06 -18.69 -4.70
N VAL A 196 -9.06 -19.29 -5.34
CA VAL A 196 -9.27 -20.42 -6.28
C VAL A 196 -10.04 -21.53 -5.60
#